data_AF-Q2NJ61-F1
#
_entry.id   AF-Q2NJ61-F1
#
_cell.length_a   1.000
_cell.length_b   1.000
_cell.length_c   1.000
_cell.angle_alpha   90.00
_cell.angle_beta   90.00
_cell.angle_gamma   90.00
#
_symmetry.space_group_name_H-M   'P 1'
#
loop_
_entity.id
_entity.type
_entity.pdbx_description
1 polymer ?
#
loop_
_entity_poly.entity_id
_entity_poly.type
_entity_poly.pdbx_seq_one_letter_code
_entity_poly.pdbx_strand_id
1 'polypeptide(L)'
;MKITSFYKIFNSSFFSIYFFKIKKNLSSLLLVLFSSITLIWAIFDSCLQTHLDLFAYFKNIFHYTRQSIFLILIVAILALTKYRNTKFYQILSFIALVNILIISLVFCDFIEDRRQYFISANWQIQLIPYYLQYVLFPLVYCFYFWKRSITFLDWKKVWIVFVHPFCYFLLSSIIFGFKVDLKSHFINPYYQNHLILAYFKLFVSFFLLAMGLIGVQKIKIHPFYKSALLVLGAFLICVITRETSDWNHAKELVFHPQQMGSSLFPESQDIAKQLSNLVFEEKQDLDSKTGEKILELGAGSGNVTKYLVQKFGVKNVIALEFDKELCNVLRNKFPDLTVIEGDACDFIELLKKQKILLDQIKGIVSTLPLSIFSQEKLQELNKNLATVIKQNKIRFVEYRFLPFLLEKHNIGDGVEEIKDTKNQIFVSSAILPTKVFIFAATNTTKNIIL
;
A
#
# COMPACT_ATOMS: atom_id res chain seq x y z
N MET A 1 -1.67 7.83 62.95
CA MET A 1 -1.43 8.88 61.93
C MET A 1 -1.45 8.28 60.51
N LYS A 2 -2.26 7.24 60.29
CA LYS A 2 -3.52 7.22 59.50
C LYS A 2 -3.43 7.78 58.06
N ILE A 3 -3.54 6.82 57.14
CA ILE A 3 -3.83 6.80 55.68
C ILE A 3 -4.87 7.83 55.19
N THR A 4 -5.54 8.55 56.10
CA THR A 4 -6.52 9.61 55.82
C THR A 4 -5.92 10.87 55.16
N SER A 5 -4.60 11.10 55.26
CA SER A 5 -3.96 12.25 54.58
C SER A 5 -3.78 12.03 53.07
N PHE A 6 -3.50 10.80 52.64
CA PHE A 6 -3.31 10.48 51.22
C PHE A 6 -4.62 10.53 50.43
N TYR A 7 -5.73 10.14 51.06
CA TYR A 7 -7.08 10.26 50.48
C TYR A 7 -7.55 11.72 50.36
N LYS A 8 -7.08 12.63 51.22
CA LYS A 8 -7.46 14.06 51.18
C LYS A 8 -6.78 14.81 50.02
N ILE A 9 -5.62 14.34 49.56
CA ILE A 9 -4.91 14.87 48.38
C ILE A 9 -5.67 14.51 47.09
N PHE A 10 -6.18 13.28 46.99
CA PHE A 10 -6.99 12.83 45.85
C PHE A 10 -8.39 13.43 45.78
N ASN A 11 -8.94 13.90 46.92
CA ASN A 11 -10.29 14.47 47.01
C ASN A 11 -10.31 16.01 46.98
N SER A 12 -9.20 16.66 46.58
CA SER A 12 -9.18 18.10 46.37
C SER A 12 -9.98 18.46 45.10
N SER A 13 -10.79 19.53 45.17
CA SER A 13 -11.57 20.00 44.00
C SER A 13 -10.66 20.28 42.80
N PHE A 14 -9.39 20.60 43.05
CA PHE A 14 -8.35 20.76 42.04
C PHE A 14 -8.10 19.47 41.22
N PHE A 15 -7.93 18.31 41.87
CA PHE A 15 -7.69 17.04 41.18
C PHE A 15 -8.96 16.58 40.43
N SER A 16 -10.14 16.82 41.00
CA SER A 16 -11.43 16.55 40.33
C SER A 16 -11.65 17.43 39.10
N ILE A 17 -11.37 18.74 39.18
CA ILE A 17 -11.45 19.67 38.05
C ILE A 17 -10.42 19.30 36.97
N TYR A 18 -9.19 18.96 37.36
CA TYR A 18 -8.13 18.57 36.42
C TYR A 18 -8.47 17.24 35.74
N PHE A 19 -8.94 16.25 36.50
CA PHE A 19 -9.41 14.97 35.98
C PHE A 19 -10.63 15.11 35.06
N PHE A 20 -11.58 15.98 35.41
CA PHE A 20 -12.74 16.29 34.56
C PHE A 20 -12.34 16.99 33.27
N LYS A 21 -11.38 17.94 33.34
CA LYS A 21 -10.81 18.64 32.17
C LYS A 21 -10.02 17.69 31.28
N ILE A 22 -9.26 16.76 31.86
CA ILE A 22 -8.57 15.67 31.15
C ILE A 22 -9.60 14.77 30.48
N LYS A 23 -10.63 14.29 31.19
CA LYS A 23 -11.67 13.41 30.64
C LYS A 23 -12.44 14.08 29.48
N LYS A 24 -12.72 15.39 29.59
CA LYS A 24 -13.39 16.19 28.54
C LYS A 24 -12.52 16.39 27.29
N ASN A 25 -11.20 16.39 27.45
CA ASN A 25 -10.23 16.66 26.37
C ASN A 25 -9.38 15.44 25.99
N LEU A 26 -9.67 14.25 26.54
CA LEU A 26 -8.85 13.06 26.39
C LEU A 26 -8.60 12.71 24.92
N SER A 27 -9.63 12.80 24.08
CA SER A 27 -9.50 12.55 22.63
C SER A 27 -8.58 13.54 21.93
N SER A 28 -8.58 14.82 22.35
CA SER A 28 -7.70 15.84 21.78
C SER A 28 -6.26 15.65 22.26
N LEU A 29 -6.06 15.29 23.53
CA LEU A 29 -4.75 14.99 24.10
C LEU A 29 -4.13 13.73 23.45
N LEU A 30 -4.93 12.68 23.24
CA LEU A 30 -4.50 11.49 22.50
C LEU A 30 -4.10 11.85 21.07
N LEU A 31 -4.89 12.67 20.36
CA LEU A 31 -4.51 13.13 19.03
C LEU A 31 -3.19 13.90 19.03
N VAL A 32 -2.95 14.80 19.99
CA VAL A 32 -1.65 15.49 20.13
C VAL A 32 -0.53 14.46 20.31
N LEU A 33 -0.68 13.51 21.24
CA LEU A 33 0.32 12.48 21.52
C LEU A 33 0.64 11.65 20.26
N PHE A 34 -0.39 11.07 19.61
CA PHE A 34 -0.20 10.22 18.43
C PHE A 34 0.36 10.98 17.24
N SER A 35 -0.10 12.21 16.99
CA SER A 35 0.44 13.04 15.89
C SER A 35 1.91 13.33 16.11
N SER A 36 2.29 13.73 17.34
CA SER A 36 3.67 14.04 17.69
C SER A 36 4.59 12.82 17.58
N ILE A 37 4.16 11.67 18.11
CA ILE A 37 4.91 10.41 17.98
C ILE A 37 5.13 10.07 16.51
N THR A 38 4.09 10.15 15.68
CA THR A 38 4.17 9.80 14.25
C THR A 38 5.10 10.74 13.49
N LEU A 39 5.07 12.04 13.78
CA LEU A 39 5.97 13.03 13.17
C LEU A 39 7.42 12.85 13.63
N ILE A 40 7.67 12.62 14.92
CA ILE A 40 9.02 12.35 15.45
C ILE A 40 9.58 11.07 14.83
N TRP A 41 8.78 10.02 14.74
CA TRP A 41 9.19 8.76 14.10
C TRP A 41 9.54 9.00 12.63
N ALA A 42 8.76 9.77 11.89
CA ALA A 42 9.06 10.10 10.50
C ALA A 42 10.43 10.77 10.33
N ILE A 43 10.77 11.68 11.23
CA ILE A 43 12.07 12.36 11.24
C ILE A 43 13.18 11.34 11.55
N PHE A 44 12.98 10.50 12.57
CA PHE A 44 13.96 9.48 12.96
C PHE A 44 14.20 8.45 11.84
N ASP A 45 13.14 7.97 11.19
CA ASP A 45 13.22 7.10 10.01
C ASP A 45 14.01 7.77 8.88
N SER A 46 13.73 9.03 8.59
CA SER A 46 14.46 9.80 7.57
C SER A 46 15.94 9.93 7.92
N CYS A 47 16.28 10.12 9.20
CA CYS A 47 17.68 10.23 9.66
C CYS A 47 18.46 8.91 9.59
N LEU A 48 17.79 7.76 9.78
CA LEU A 48 18.42 6.44 9.68
C LEU A 48 18.79 6.05 8.24
N GLN A 49 18.32 6.82 7.25
CA GLN A 49 18.51 6.54 5.83
C GLN A 49 19.75 7.24 5.31
N THR A 50 20.92 6.74 5.72
CA THR A 50 22.25 7.32 5.46
C THR A 50 22.65 7.45 3.98
N HIS A 51 21.90 6.84 3.07
CA HIS A 51 22.11 6.93 1.62
C HIS A 51 21.37 8.08 0.93
N LEU A 52 20.51 8.82 1.65
CA LEU A 52 19.76 9.94 1.06
C LEU A 52 20.60 11.22 1.01
N ASP A 53 20.48 11.94 -0.10
CA ASP A 53 20.95 13.32 -0.17
C ASP A 53 20.04 14.26 0.64
N LEU A 54 20.55 15.46 0.96
CA LEU A 54 19.83 16.46 1.74
C LEU A 54 18.47 16.83 1.10
N PHE A 55 18.41 16.81 -0.24
CA PHE A 55 17.20 17.12 -0.99
C PHE A 55 16.09 16.06 -0.77
N ALA A 56 16.44 14.77 -0.89
CA ALA A 56 15.51 13.67 -0.64
C ALA A 56 15.06 13.61 0.83
N TYR A 57 15.94 13.96 1.77
CA TYR A 57 15.60 14.10 3.18
C TYR A 57 14.49 15.15 3.39
N PHE A 58 14.66 16.36 2.85
CA PHE A 58 13.62 17.39 2.95
C PHE A 58 12.34 16.99 2.23
N LYS A 59 12.44 16.36 1.05
CA LYS A 59 11.27 15.85 0.32
C LYS A 59 10.44 14.85 1.14
N ASN A 60 11.09 14.01 1.96
CA ASN A 60 10.40 13.06 2.82
C ASN A 60 9.66 13.74 3.98
N ILE A 61 10.29 14.68 4.67
CA ILE A 61 9.66 15.45 5.77
C ILE A 61 8.48 16.27 5.25
N PHE A 62 8.64 16.87 4.07
CA PHE A 62 7.59 17.63 3.38
C PHE A 62 6.69 16.74 2.52
N HIS A 63 6.62 15.43 2.76
CA HIS A 63 5.66 14.58 2.06
C HIS A 63 4.22 14.92 2.46
N TYR A 64 3.27 14.79 1.53
CA TYR A 64 1.87 15.17 1.75
C TYR A 64 1.24 14.47 2.96
N THR A 65 1.58 13.19 3.15
CA THR A 65 1.09 12.40 4.29
C THR A 65 1.53 13.02 5.62
N ARG A 66 2.79 13.49 5.70
CA ARG A 66 3.36 14.15 6.89
C ARG A 66 2.70 15.50 7.15
N GLN A 67 2.48 16.29 6.11
CA GLN A 67 1.78 17.58 6.19
C GLN A 67 0.33 17.42 6.67
N SER A 68 -0.34 16.33 6.31
CA SER A 68 -1.70 16.03 6.78
C SER A 68 -1.73 15.60 8.26
N ILE A 69 -0.71 14.87 8.74
CA ILE A 69 -0.56 14.58 10.18
C ILE A 69 -0.27 15.87 10.95
N PHE A 70 0.56 16.77 10.40
CA PHE A 70 0.83 18.08 11.00
C PHE A 70 -0.44 18.95 11.08
N LEU A 71 -1.29 18.94 10.04
CA LEU A 71 -2.60 19.59 10.08
C LEU A 71 -3.47 19.02 11.22
N ILE A 72 -3.47 17.70 11.43
CA ILE A 72 -4.19 17.09 12.55
C ILE A 72 -3.62 17.54 13.90
N LEU A 73 -2.30 17.65 14.04
CA LEU A 73 -1.67 18.20 15.24
C LEU A 73 -2.15 19.63 15.53
N ILE A 74 -2.21 20.50 14.52
CA ILE A 74 -2.76 21.86 14.64
C ILE A 74 -4.22 21.80 15.12
N VAL A 75 -5.05 20.96 14.50
CA VAL A 75 -6.45 20.79 14.92
C VAL A 75 -6.55 20.30 16.35
N ALA A 76 -5.71 19.36 16.76
CA ALA A 76 -5.70 18.80 18.11
C ALA A 76 -5.29 19.84 19.16
N ILE A 77 -4.28 20.67 18.87
CA ILE A 77 -3.85 21.79 19.73
C ILE A 77 -4.98 22.83 19.82
N LEU A 78 -5.55 23.26 18.69
CA LEU A 78 -6.65 24.23 18.68
C LEU A 78 -7.87 23.75 19.47
N ALA A 79 -8.12 22.45 19.50
CA ALA A 79 -9.19 21.85 20.29
C ALA A 79 -9.01 22.01 21.81
N LEU A 80 -7.77 22.24 22.28
CA LEU A 80 -7.44 22.52 23.68
C LEU A 80 -7.55 24.00 24.04
N THR A 81 -7.80 24.88 23.06
CA THR A 81 -7.89 26.33 23.25
C THR A 81 -9.33 26.84 23.20
N LYS A 82 -9.50 28.16 23.41
CA LYS A 82 -10.79 28.86 23.23
C LYS A 82 -11.36 28.74 21.80
N TYR A 83 -10.53 28.40 20.81
CA TYR A 83 -10.93 28.33 19.40
C TYR A 83 -11.70 27.06 19.01
N ARG A 84 -11.81 26.06 19.90
CA ARG A 84 -12.47 24.76 19.66
C ARG A 84 -13.90 24.84 19.09
N ASN A 85 -14.63 25.91 19.36
CA ASN A 85 -16.03 26.06 18.93
C ASN A 85 -16.20 27.03 17.75
N THR A 86 -15.09 27.58 17.24
CA THR A 86 -15.16 28.53 16.13
C THR A 86 -15.48 27.85 14.81
N LYS A 87 -16.10 28.61 13.90
CA LYS A 87 -16.32 28.20 12.51
C LYS A 87 -15.02 27.80 11.81
N PHE A 88 -13.94 28.55 12.05
CA PHE A 88 -12.61 28.26 11.52
C PHE A 88 -12.14 26.86 11.92
N TYR A 89 -12.26 26.52 13.21
CA TYR A 89 -11.88 25.21 13.72
C TYR A 89 -12.72 24.07 13.11
N GLN A 90 -14.04 24.26 12.94
CA GLN A 90 -14.89 23.25 12.31
C GLN A 90 -14.48 22.97 10.87
N ILE A 91 -14.20 24.03 10.10
CA ILE A 91 -13.69 23.94 8.73
C ILE A 91 -12.35 23.20 8.71
N LEU A 92 -11.40 23.61 9.54
CA LEU A 92 -10.07 23.01 9.58
C LEU A 92 -10.12 21.53 9.97
N SER A 93 -10.99 21.17 10.92
CA SER A 93 -11.20 19.78 11.35
C SER A 93 -11.82 18.94 10.25
N PHE A 94 -12.75 19.50 9.46
CA PHE A 94 -13.35 18.80 8.33
C PHE A 94 -12.35 18.59 7.18
N ILE A 95 -11.55 19.61 6.87
CA ILE A 95 -10.44 19.49 5.92
C ILE A 95 -9.51 18.36 6.38
N ALA A 96 -9.05 18.38 7.63
CA ALA A 96 -8.19 17.34 8.17
C ALA A 96 -8.81 15.93 8.09
N LEU A 97 -10.12 15.78 8.34
CA LEU A 97 -10.83 14.50 8.18
C LEU A 97 -10.75 13.97 6.75
N VAL A 98 -11.08 14.82 5.77
CA VAL A 98 -11.08 14.41 4.36
C VAL A 98 -9.66 14.01 3.92
N ASN A 99 -8.64 14.78 4.31
CA ASN A 99 -7.26 14.48 3.92
C ASN A 99 -6.77 13.15 4.53
N ILE A 100 -7.02 12.90 5.82
CA ILE A 100 -6.56 11.64 6.45
C ILE A 100 -7.30 10.41 5.92
N LEU A 101 -8.58 10.56 5.57
CA LEU A 101 -9.35 9.50 4.92
C LEU A 101 -8.89 9.25 3.48
N ILE A 102 -8.60 10.29 2.69
CA ILE A 102 -8.03 10.10 1.35
C ILE A 102 -6.66 9.42 1.43
N ILE A 103 -5.83 9.79 2.40
CA ILE A 103 -4.54 9.11 2.61
C ILE A 103 -4.74 7.62 2.85
N SER A 104 -5.69 7.25 3.72
CA SER A 104 -5.98 5.86 4.08
C SER A 104 -6.63 5.06 2.94
N LEU A 105 -7.62 5.65 2.26
CA LEU A 105 -8.47 4.95 1.28
C LEU A 105 -7.94 4.98 -0.15
N VAL A 106 -7.16 6.00 -0.49
CA VAL A 106 -6.72 6.26 -1.87
C VAL A 106 -5.20 6.21 -1.99
N PHE A 107 -4.47 6.94 -1.14
CA PHE A 107 -3.03 7.13 -1.37
C PHE A 107 -2.23 5.83 -1.22
N CYS A 108 -2.61 4.95 -0.28
CA CYS A 108 -1.90 3.70 0.01
C CYS A 108 -1.53 2.88 -1.23
N ASP A 109 -2.36 2.91 -2.27
CA ASP A 109 -2.19 2.12 -3.51
C ASP A 109 -2.09 2.97 -4.79
N PHE A 110 -2.08 4.30 -4.65
CA PHE A 110 -2.14 5.24 -5.78
C PHE A 110 -0.97 6.23 -5.81
N ILE A 111 -0.52 6.69 -4.65
CA ILE A 111 0.54 7.68 -4.50
C ILE A 111 1.80 7.00 -3.97
N GLU A 112 2.92 7.29 -4.62
CA GLU A 112 4.24 6.80 -4.24
C GLU A 112 4.70 7.50 -2.96
N ASP A 113 4.35 6.94 -1.81
CA ASP A 113 4.96 7.29 -0.53
C ASP A 113 6.17 6.36 -0.35
N ARG A 114 7.33 6.77 -0.91
CA ARG A 114 8.52 5.93 -1.16
C ARG A 114 9.04 5.11 0.03
N ARG A 115 8.53 5.30 1.25
CA ARG A 115 8.92 4.57 2.46
C ARG A 115 7.74 4.44 3.42
N GLN A 116 6.69 3.78 2.95
CA GLN A 116 5.59 3.32 3.79
C GLN A 116 6.06 2.42 4.95
N TYR A 117 7.26 1.84 4.86
CA TYR A 117 7.82 0.90 5.83
C TYR A 117 9.15 1.40 6.38
N PHE A 118 9.27 1.37 7.71
CA PHE A 118 10.50 1.69 8.44
C PHE A 118 11.56 0.62 8.15
N ILE A 119 12.82 1.02 7.94
CA ILE A 119 13.91 0.05 7.73
C ILE A 119 14.34 -0.48 9.10
N SER A 120 13.92 -1.70 9.45
CA SER A 120 14.32 -2.39 10.68
C SER A 120 14.59 -3.85 10.39
N ALA A 121 15.57 -4.42 11.08
CA ALA A 121 15.77 -5.88 11.07
C ALA A 121 14.59 -6.63 11.72
N ASN A 122 13.78 -5.94 12.54
CA ASN A 122 12.56 -6.49 13.11
C ASN A 122 11.34 -6.04 12.30
N TRP A 123 10.75 -6.97 11.56
CA TRP A 123 9.56 -6.76 10.72
C TRP A 123 8.34 -6.24 11.48
N GLN A 124 8.15 -6.60 12.75
CA GLN A 124 7.03 -6.09 13.57
C GLN A 124 7.17 -4.58 13.77
N ILE A 125 8.39 -4.11 13.97
CA ILE A 125 8.71 -2.68 14.10
C ILE A 125 8.47 -1.96 12.77
N GLN A 126 8.69 -2.61 11.63
CA GLN A 126 8.43 -2.03 10.30
C GLN A 126 6.95 -1.75 10.06
N LEU A 127 6.07 -2.60 10.60
CA LEU A 127 4.61 -2.52 10.39
C LEU A 127 3.92 -1.49 11.29
N ILE A 128 4.45 -1.21 12.48
CA ILE A 128 3.80 -0.32 13.46
C ILE A 128 3.55 1.09 12.87
N PRO A 129 4.52 1.78 12.27
CA PRO A 129 4.31 3.11 11.68
C PRO A 129 3.26 3.10 10.58
N TYR A 130 3.24 2.04 9.76
CA TYR A 130 2.27 1.87 8.69
C TYR A 130 0.85 1.81 9.25
N TYR A 131 0.58 0.87 10.16
CA TYR A 131 -0.77 0.72 10.74
C TYR A 131 -1.17 1.94 11.55
N LEU A 132 -0.23 2.56 12.26
CA LEU A 132 -0.49 3.79 12.99
C LEU A 132 -0.97 4.88 12.02
N GLN A 133 -0.22 5.11 10.94
CA GLN A 133 -0.45 6.19 9.99
C GLN A 133 -1.67 5.99 9.08
N TYR A 134 -1.84 4.79 8.52
CA TYR A 134 -2.81 4.52 7.47
C TYR A 134 -4.09 3.84 7.94
N VAL A 135 -4.13 3.31 9.17
CA VAL A 135 -5.30 2.60 9.71
C VAL A 135 -5.77 3.22 11.02
N LEU A 136 -4.96 3.16 12.08
CA LEU A 136 -5.35 3.56 13.41
C LEU A 136 -5.67 5.06 13.49
N PHE A 137 -4.81 5.90 12.91
CA PHE A 137 -4.96 7.35 13.00
C PHE A 137 -6.19 7.89 12.25
N PRO A 138 -6.49 7.47 11.00
CA PRO A 138 -7.77 7.78 10.35
C PRO A 138 -8.99 7.35 11.19
N LEU A 139 -8.97 6.14 11.79
CA LEU A 139 -10.06 5.64 12.63
C LEU A 139 -10.25 6.47 13.90
N VAL A 140 -9.16 6.77 14.62
CA VAL A 140 -9.17 7.62 15.81
C VAL A 140 -9.69 9.02 15.46
N TYR A 141 -9.27 9.57 14.33
CA TYR A 141 -9.73 10.88 13.88
C TYR A 141 -11.21 10.88 13.49
N CYS A 142 -11.70 9.81 12.84
CA CYS A 142 -13.13 9.63 12.57
C CYS A 142 -13.94 9.62 13.87
N PHE A 143 -13.52 8.87 14.89
CA PHE A 143 -14.20 8.85 16.19
C PHE A 143 -14.17 10.20 16.90
N TYR A 144 -13.04 10.90 16.84
CA TYR A 144 -12.91 12.26 17.37
C TYR A 144 -13.87 13.24 16.68
N PHE A 145 -13.98 13.14 15.36
CA PHE A 145 -14.81 14.02 14.55
C PHE A 145 -16.31 13.70 14.67
N TRP A 146 -16.67 12.41 14.79
CA TRP A 146 -18.06 11.95 14.86
C TRP A 146 -18.87 12.60 16.00
N LYS A 147 -18.20 12.93 17.11
CA LYS A 147 -18.82 13.58 18.27
C LYS A 147 -19.12 15.07 18.04
N ARG A 148 -18.87 15.61 16.85
CA ARG A 148 -18.96 17.04 16.54
C ARG A 148 -19.94 17.25 15.39
N SER A 149 -20.85 18.21 15.55
CA SER A 149 -21.73 18.63 14.47
C SER A 149 -20.98 19.56 13.51
N ILE A 150 -21.10 19.31 12.22
CA ILE A 150 -20.76 20.31 11.21
C ILE A 150 -22.02 21.14 10.96
N THR A 151 -22.07 22.34 11.53
CA THR A 151 -23.22 23.23 11.30
C THR A 151 -23.01 24.16 10.11
N PHE A 152 -21.76 24.39 9.69
CA PHE A 152 -21.42 25.44 8.73
C PHE A 152 -21.14 24.98 7.30
N LEU A 153 -20.74 23.72 7.07
CA LEU A 153 -20.50 23.24 5.71
C LEU A 153 -21.79 22.79 5.03
N ASP A 154 -22.13 23.53 3.99
CA ASP A 154 -23.14 23.15 3.01
C ASP A 154 -22.47 22.60 1.74
N TRP A 155 -23.29 22.10 0.82
CA TRP A 155 -22.84 21.54 -0.45
C TRP A 155 -22.11 22.56 -1.33
N LYS A 156 -22.38 23.87 -1.16
CA LYS A 156 -21.74 24.94 -1.95
C LYS A 156 -20.30 25.21 -1.49
N LYS A 157 -19.92 24.76 -0.28
CA LYS A 157 -18.59 24.96 0.31
C LYS A 157 -17.69 23.72 0.27
N VAL A 158 -18.10 22.67 -0.45
CA VAL A 158 -17.32 21.43 -0.58
C VAL A 158 -15.90 21.70 -1.10
N TRP A 159 -15.74 22.69 -1.98
CA TRP A 159 -14.44 23.07 -2.56
C TRP A 159 -13.36 23.39 -1.52
N ILE A 160 -13.73 23.72 -0.28
CA ILE A 160 -12.78 24.06 0.78
C ILE A 160 -11.83 22.91 1.14
N VAL A 161 -12.19 21.67 0.82
CA VAL A 161 -11.33 20.50 1.05
C VAL A 161 -10.07 20.51 0.19
N PHE A 162 -10.09 21.25 -0.92
CA PHE A 162 -8.94 21.41 -1.81
C PHE A 162 -7.92 22.43 -1.31
N VAL A 163 -8.24 23.21 -0.27
CA VAL A 163 -7.31 24.22 0.28
C VAL A 163 -6.00 23.57 0.74
N HIS A 164 -6.06 22.46 1.48
CA HIS A 164 -4.84 21.79 1.96
C HIS A 164 -4.02 21.14 0.84
N PRO A 165 -4.61 20.32 -0.08
CA PRO A 165 -3.90 19.86 -1.29
C PRO A 165 -3.26 20.97 -2.12
N PHE A 166 -3.96 22.09 -2.30
CA PHE A 166 -3.44 23.21 -3.08
C PHE A 166 -2.29 23.92 -2.37
N CYS A 167 -2.44 24.23 -1.08
CA CYS A 167 -1.37 24.80 -0.26
C CYS A 167 -0.13 23.89 -0.23
N TYR A 168 -0.33 22.58 -0.16
CA TYR A 168 0.75 21.61 -0.26
C TYR A 168 1.51 21.72 -1.59
N PHE A 169 0.78 21.69 -2.71
CA PHE A 169 1.39 21.79 -4.04
C PHE A 169 2.15 23.11 -4.22
N LEU A 170 1.55 24.22 -3.78
CA LEU A 170 2.17 25.53 -3.84
C LEU A 170 3.46 25.57 -3.00
N LEU A 171 3.39 25.13 -1.74
CA LEU A 171 4.55 25.11 -0.85
C LEU A 171 5.66 24.18 -1.36
N SER A 172 5.30 23.00 -1.86
CA SER A 172 6.22 22.05 -2.48
C SER A 172 6.92 22.69 -3.69
N SER A 173 6.18 23.41 -4.54
CA SER A 173 6.74 24.10 -5.70
C SER A 173 7.68 25.26 -5.31
N ILE A 174 7.41 25.95 -4.21
CA ILE A 174 8.27 27.01 -3.67
C ILE A 174 9.57 26.41 -3.11
N ILE A 175 9.49 25.31 -2.35
CA ILE A 175 10.64 24.71 -1.66
C ILE A 175 11.52 23.91 -2.63
N PHE A 176 10.90 23.10 -3.50
CA PHE A 176 11.61 22.16 -4.38
C PHE A 176 11.69 22.61 -5.85
N GLY A 177 11.09 23.77 -6.17
CA GLY A 177 11.01 24.30 -7.53
C GLY A 177 9.93 23.62 -8.39
N PHE A 178 9.65 24.19 -9.57
CA PHE A 178 8.71 23.60 -10.54
C PHE A 178 9.26 22.38 -11.29
N LYS A 179 10.53 22.01 -11.08
CA LYS A 179 11.18 20.81 -11.66
C LYS A 179 10.90 19.53 -10.85
N VAL A 180 9.83 19.49 -10.07
CA VAL A 180 9.42 18.26 -9.38
C VAL A 180 8.91 17.27 -10.42
N ASP A 181 9.52 16.09 -10.48
CA ASP A 181 9.05 14.99 -11.32
C ASP A 181 7.67 14.50 -10.83
N LEU A 182 6.61 15.07 -11.42
CA LEU A 182 5.21 14.74 -11.14
C LEU A 182 4.88 13.28 -11.48
N LYS A 183 5.65 12.64 -12.36
CA LYS A 183 5.44 11.21 -12.67
C LYS A 183 5.75 10.37 -11.46
N SER A 184 6.84 10.68 -10.77
CA SER A 184 7.25 9.95 -9.56
C SER A 184 6.28 10.03 -8.37
N HIS A 185 5.19 10.78 -8.46
CA HIS A 185 4.12 10.81 -7.46
C HIS A 185 3.21 9.59 -7.51
N PHE A 186 3.11 8.89 -8.65
CA PHE A 186 2.19 7.76 -8.79
C PHE A 186 2.97 6.45 -8.82
N ILE A 187 2.51 5.45 -8.06
CA ILE A 187 3.16 4.13 -8.00
C ILE A 187 3.04 3.43 -9.35
N ASN A 188 1.85 3.51 -9.93
CA ASN A 188 1.47 2.76 -11.11
C ASN A 188 2.05 3.37 -12.42
N PRO A 189 2.80 2.59 -13.22
CA PRO A 189 3.41 3.05 -14.47
C PRO A 189 2.42 3.65 -15.46
N TYR A 190 1.19 3.16 -15.49
CA TYR A 190 0.14 3.69 -16.35
C TYR A 190 -0.18 5.15 -15.99
N TYR A 191 -0.39 5.46 -14.71
CA TYR A 191 -0.70 6.81 -14.24
C TYR A 191 0.51 7.74 -14.29
N GLN A 192 1.74 7.23 -14.20
CA GLN A 192 2.97 8.00 -14.45
C GLN A 192 2.98 8.60 -15.87
N ASN A 193 2.38 7.90 -16.84
CA ASN A 193 2.27 8.36 -18.22
C ASN A 193 0.94 9.06 -18.54
N HIS A 194 -0.07 8.96 -17.67
CA HIS A 194 -1.40 9.55 -17.82
C HIS A 194 -1.75 10.49 -16.66
N LEU A 195 -0.90 11.50 -16.43
CA LEU A 195 -0.99 12.40 -15.27
C LEU A 195 -2.34 13.11 -15.14
N ILE A 196 -2.91 13.59 -16.25
CA ILE A 196 -4.20 14.31 -16.25
C ILE A 196 -5.30 13.42 -15.66
N LEU A 197 -5.38 12.17 -16.13
CA LEU A 197 -6.35 11.19 -15.62
C LEU A 197 -6.10 10.86 -14.14
N ALA A 198 -4.83 10.71 -13.76
CA ALA A 198 -4.46 10.39 -12.39
C ALA A 198 -4.87 11.48 -11.39
N TYR A 199 -4.55 12.75 -11.70
CA TYR A 199 -4.96 13.89 -10.88
C TYR A 199 -6.48 14.14 -10.93
N PHE A 200 -7.14 13.86 -12.05
CA PHE A 200 -8.59 13.90 -12.14
C PHE A 200 -9.24 12.89 -11.19
N LYS A 201 -8.80 11.63 -11.18
CA LYS A 201 -9.27 10.60 -10.24
C LYS A 201 -9.04 11.02 -8.78
N LEU A 202 -7.88 11.61 -8.49
CA LEU A 202 -7.57 12.15 -7.17
C LEU A 202 -8.55 13.24 -6.75
N PHE A 203 -8.76 14.23 -7.63
CA PHE A 203 -9.68 15.35 -7.39
C PHE A 203 -11.12 14.85 -7.14
N VAL A 204 -11.61 13.94 -7.99
CA VAL A 204 -12.94 13.33 -7.84
C VAL A 204 -13.05 12.58 -6.52
N SER A 205 -11.99 11.90 -6.07
CA SER A 205 -11.98 11.19 -4.78
C SER A 205 -12.17 12.15 -3.61
N PHE A 206 -11.43 13.26 -3.58
CA PHE A 206 -11.61 14.32 -2.56
C PHE A 206 -13.03 14.89 -2.58
N PHE A 207 -13.53 15.19 -3.77
CA PHE A 207 -14.86 15.77 -3.95
C PHE A 207 -15.96 14.82 -3.44
N LEU A 208 -15.99 13.59 -3.93
CA LEU A 208 -17.02 12.60 -3.59
C LEU A 208 -16.99 12.23 -2.11
N LEU A 209 -15.80 12.10 -1.51
CA LEU A 209 -15.68 11.85 -0.08
C LEU A 209 -16.27 13.01 0.75
N ALA A 210 -15.89 14.25 0.41
CA ALA A 210 -16.38 15.42 1.11
C ALA A 210 -17.91 15.56 0.98
N MET A 211 -18.43 15.33 -0.23
CA MET A 211 -19.86 15.29 -0.51
C MET A 211 -20.56 14.21 0.34
N GLY A 212 -20.07 12.97 0.33
CA GLY A 212 -20.63 11.86 1.09
C GLY A 212 -20.66 12.14 2.60
N LEU A 213 -19.58 12.68 3.16
CA LEU A 213 -19.50 13.04 4.57
C LEU A 213 -20.50 14.14 4.94
N ILE A 214 -20.64 15.20 4.12
CA ILE A 214 -21.63 16.26 4.34
C ILE A 214 -23.06 15.71 4.23
N GLY A 215 -23.32 14.85 3.25
CA GLY A 215 -24.61 14.22 3.03
C GLY A 215 -25.07 13.37 4.21
N VAL A 216 -24.23 12.42 4.65
CA VAL A 216 -24.56 11.51 5.76
C VAL A 216 -24.84 12.26 7.06
N GLN A 217 -24.16 13.39 7.30
CA GLN A 217 -24.42 14.19 8.49
C GLN A 217 -25.80 14.87 8.48
N LYS A 218 -26.27 15.30 7.30
CA LYS A 218 -27.57 15.96 7.14
C LYS A 218 -28.75 15.00 7.20
N ILE A 219 -28.55 13.73 6.89
CA ILE A 219 -29.60 12.72 6.92
C ILE A 219 -29.97 12.40 8.37
N LYS A 220 -31.27 12.39 8.69
CA LYS A 220 -31.81 12.00 10.00
C LYS A 220 -32.24 10.52 9.97
N ILE A 221 -31.28 9.62 10.03
CA ILE A 221 -31.51 8.16 10.11
C ILE A 221 -30.78 7.55 11.31
N HIS A 222 -31.14 6.31 11.64
CA HIS A 222 -30.48 5.54 12.70
C HIS A 222 -28.95 5.48 12.47
N PRO A 223 -28.12 5.60 13.53
CA PRO A 223 -26.66 5.63 13.41
C PRO A 223 -26.06 4.45 12.65
N PHE A 224 -26.66 3.26 12.77
CA PHE A 224 -26.25 2.07 12.01
C PHE A 224 -26.26 2.31 10.50
N TYR A 225 -27.35 2.84 9.94
CA TYR A 225 -27.46 3.11 8.51
C TYR A 225 -26.52 4.23 8.05
N LYS A 226 -26.24 5.21 8.93
CA LYS A 226 -25.20 6.22 8.63
C LYS A 226 -23.83 5.59 8.48
N SER A 227 -23.47 4.70 9.41
CA SER A 227 -22.21 3.97 9.35
C SER A 227 -22.14 3.10 8.09
N ALA A 228 -23.22 2.38 7.75
CA ALA A 228 -23.29 1.58 6.52
C ALA A 228 -23.08 2.43 5.25
N LEU A 229 -23.71 3.60 5.15
CA LEU A 229 -23.52 4.53 4.03
C LEU A 229 -22.08 5.06 3.94
N LEU A 230 -21.41 5.29 5.08
CA LEU A 230 -20.01 5.72 5.09
C LEU A 230 -19.07 4.60 4.66
N VAL A 231 -19.32 3.37 5.09
CA VAL A 231 -18.56 2.20 4.63
C VAL A 231 -18.75 2.02 3.13
N LEU A 232 -19.98 2.12 2.63
CA LEU A 232 -20.25 2.07 1.19
C LEU A 232 -19.56 3.22 0.44
N GLY A 233 -19.63 4.45 0.95
CA GLY A 233 -18.94 5.61 0.37
C GLY A 233 -17.42 5.44 0.33
N ALA A 234 -16.83 4.94 1.42
CA ALA A 234 -15.41 4.63 1.51
C ALA A 234 -15.01 3.56 0.49
N PHE A 235 -15.81 2.49 0.35
CA PHE A 235 -15.60 1.46 -0.66
C PHE A 235 -15.64 2.04 -2.07
N LEU A 236 -16.64 2.86 -2.40
CA LEU A 236 -16.75 3.52 -3.71
C LEU A 236 -15.52 4.39 -4.01
N ILE A 237 -14.96 5.06 -3.00
CA ILE A 237 -13.75 5.88 -3.16
C ILE A 237 -12.52 5.02 -3.43
N CYS A 238 -12.31 3.93 -2.69
CA CYS A 238 -11.21 2.99 -2.91
C CYS A 238 -11.22 2.40 -4.33
N VAL A 239 -12.41 2.28 -4.91
CA VAL A 239 -12.62 1.72 -6.23
C VAL A 239 -12.29 2.69 -7.36
N ILE A 240 -12.36 4.02 -7.15
CA ILE A 240 -12.10 5.03 -8.20
C ILE A 240 -10.69 4.90 -8.79
N THR A 241 -9.71 4.54 -7.97
CA THR A 241 -8.31 4.44 -8.38
C THR A 241 -7.96 3.15 -9.10
N ARG A 242 -8.84 2.14 -9.06
CA ARG A 242 -8.66 0.86 -9.72
C ARG A 242 -8.68 0.99 -11.24
N GLU A 243 -7.95 0.10 -11.91
CA GLU A 243 -7.93 -0.04 -13.36
C GLU A 243 -9.05 -0.95 -13.84
N THR A 244 -9.40 -0.87 -15.12
CA THR A 244 -10.34 -1.81 -15.75
C THR A 244 -9.89 -3.27 -15.62
N SER A 245 -8.57 -3.52 -15.64
CA SER A 245 -8.03 -4.88 -15.45
C SER A 245 -8.28 -5.41 -14.03
N ASP A 246 -8.23 -4.57 -13.00
CA ASP A 246 -8.54 -4.97 -11.63
C ASP A 246 -10.01 -5.44 -11.50
N TRP A 247 -10.91 -4.82 -12.26
CA TRP A 247 -12.31 -5.22 -12.32
C TRP A 247 -12.55 -6.53 -13.07
N ASN A 248 -11.78 -6.78 -14.13
CA ASN A 248 -11.84 -8.07 -14.81
C ASN A 248 -11.38 -9.19 -13.86
N HIS A 249 -10.32 -8.96 -13.09
CA HIS A 249 -9.91 -9.89 -12.03
C HIS A 249 -11.02 -10.11 -10.99
N ALA A 250 -11.65 -9.03 -10.50
CA ALA A 250 -12.76 -9.13 -9.55
C ALA A 250 -13.94 -9.91 -10.12
N LYS A 251 -14.26 -9.69 -11.40
CA LYS A 251 -15.29 -10.43 -12.13
C LYS A 251 -14.95 -11.93 -12.17
N GLU A 252 -13.75 -12.30 -12.58
CA GLU A 252 -13.34 -13.71 -12.67
C GLU A 252 -13.32 -14.38 -11.29
N LEU A 253 -12.92 -13.69 -10.22
CA LEU A 253 -13.03 -14.23 -8.85
C LEU A 253 -14.47 -14.55 -8.47
N VAL A 254 -15.41 -13.67 -8.80
CA VAL A 254 -16.83 -13.85 -8.45
C VAL A 254 -17.42 -15.06 -9.18
N PHE A 255 -17.04 -15.28 -10.44
CA PHE A 255 -17.54 -16.40 -11.24
C PHE A 255 -16.79 -17.71 -11.00
N HIS A 256 -15.48 -17.65 -10.70
CA HIS A 256 -14.59 -18.81 -10.59
C HIS A 256 -13.75 -18.80 -9.30
N PRO A 257 -14.36 -18.72 -8.10
CA PRO A 257 -13.62 -18.51 -6.84
C PRO A 257 -12.66 -19.65 -6.48
N GLN A 258 -12.99 -20.89 -6.86
CA GLN A 258 -12.14 -22.07 -6.57
C GLN A 258 -10.86 -22.10 -7.41
N GLN A 259 -10.85 -21.43 -8.57
CA GLN A 259 -9.70 -21.39 -9.48
C GLN A 259 -8.75 -20.24 -9.14
N MET A 260 -9.30 -19.12 -8.65
CA MET A 260 -8.56 -17.88 -8.44
C MET A 260 -7.83 -17.85 -7.09
N GLY A 261 -8.40 -18.42 -6.01
CA GLY A 261 -7.75 -18.49 -4.69
C GLY A 261 -7.28 -17.15 -4.11
N SER A 262 -7.78 -16.02 -4.62
CA SER A 262 -7.25 -14.67 -4.40
C SER A 262 -8.26 -13.75 -3.69
N SER A 263 -7.82 -12.54 -3.34
CA SER A 263 -8.72 -11.45 -2.95
C SER A 263 -9.49 -10.88 -4.14
N LEU A 264 -10.54 -10.08 -3.87
CA LEU A 264 -11.38 -9.44 -4.89
C LEU A 264 -10.57 -8.71 -5.96
N PHE A 265 -9.63 -7.89 -5.53
CA PHE A 265 -8.68 -7.23 -6.43
C PHE A 265 -7.32 -7.93 -6.38
N PRO A 266 -6.53 -7.81 -7.46
CA PRO A 266 -5.16 -8.30 -7.48
C PRO A 266 -4.28 -7.58 -6.44
N GLU A 267 -3.04 -8.02 -6.32
CA GLU A 267 -2.03 -7.45 -5.43
C GLU A 267 -1.90 -5.93 -5.55
N SER A 268 -1.53 -5.29 -4.45
CA SER A 268 -1.31 -3.84 -4.43
C SER A 268 -0.15 -3.46 -5.36
N GLN A 269 -0.20 -2.22 -5.84
CA GLN A 269 0.82 -1.62 -6.69
C GLN A 269 2.21 -1.65 -6.04
N ASP A 270 2.26 -1.45 -4.73
CA ASP A 270 3.50 -1.52 -3.97
C ASP A 270 4.11 -2.93 -3.99
N ILE A 271 3.32 -3.97 -3.73
CA ILE A 271 3.81 -5.37 -3.77
C ILE A 271 4.26 -5.74 -5.18
N ALA A 272 3.46 -5.42 -6.19
CA ALA A 272 3.79 -5.68 -7.58
C ALA A 272 5.13 -5.06 -7.99
N LYS A 273 5.36 -3.79 -7.60
CA LYS A 273 6.62 -3.10 -7.82
C LYS A 273 7.78 -3.79 -7.08
N GLN A 274 7.60 -4.21 -5.83
CA GLN A 274 8.65 -4.89 -5.06
C GLN A 274 9.05 -6.24 -5.67
N LEU A 275 8.08 -7.05 -6.08
CA LEU A 275 8.35 -8.32 -6.76
C LEU A 275 9.20 -8.10 -8.03
N SER A 276 8.87 -7.08 -8.82
CA SER A 276 9.65 -6.71 -10.02
C SER A 276 11.08 -6.22 -9.70
N ASN A 277 11.28 -5.63 -8.52
CA ASN A 277 12.59 -5.17 -8.09
C ASN A 277 13.49 -6.32 -7.62
N LEU A 278 12.90 -7.33 -6.98
CA LEU A 278 13.62 -8.42 -6.33
C LEU A 278 13.91 -9.61 -7.26
N VAL A 279 13.14 -9.77 -8.34
CA VAL A 279 13.27 -10.91 -9.27
C VAL A 279 14.61 -10.97 -9.98
N PHE A 280 15.23 -9.82 -10.25
CA PHE A 280 16.49 -9.74 -10.97
C PHE A 280 17.30 -8.55 -10.49
N GLU A 281 18.56 -8.83 -10.16
CA GLU A 281 19.43 -7.96 -9.36
C GLU A 281 20.40 -7.13 -10.22
N GLU A 282 20.75 -7.62 -11.40
CA GLU A 282 21.72 -6.95 -12.26
C GLU A 282 21.14 -5.63 -12.79
N LYS A 283 21.94 -4.57 -12.69
CA LYS A 283 21.65 -3.23 -13.22
C LYS A 283 21.72 -3.16 -14.76
N GLN A 284 22.09 -4.26 -15.43
CA GLN A 284 22.06 -4.33 -16.87
C GLN A 284 20.65 -4.70 -17.31
N ASP A 285 20.07 -3.86 -18.16
CA ASP A 285 18.87 -4.18 -18.91
C ASP A 285 19.06 -5.57 -19.53
N LEU A 286 18.06 -6.45 -19.39
CA LEU A 286 18.08 -7.76 -20.08
C LEU A 286 18.37 -7.52 -21.55
N ASP A 287 19.44 -8.10 -22.06
CA ASP A 287 19.83 -7.85 -23.44
C ASP A 287 18.81 -8.52 -24.36
N SER A 288 18.01 -7.71 -25.05
CA SER A 288 17.03 -8.21 -26.03
C SER A 288 17.67 -9.11 -27.11
N LYS A 289 18.99 -9.01 -27.34
CA LYS A 289 19.75 -9.85 -28.28
C LYS A 289 20.09 -11.23 -27.72
N THR A 290 20.25 -11.38 -26.40
CA THR A 290 20.51 -12.68 -25.76
C THR A 290 19.23 -13.49 -25.57
N GLY A 291 18.06 -12.87 -25.75
CA GLY A 291 16.76 -13.52 -25.67
C GLY A 291 16.32 -13.83 -24.25
N GLU A 292 16.92 -13.17 -23.25
CA GLU A 292 16.65 -13.37 -21.83
C GLU A 292 15.22 -12.96 -21.45
N LYS A 293 14.63 -13.71 -20.51
CA LYS A 293 13.23 -13.59 -20.11
C LYS A 293 13.06 -13.60 -18.60
N ILE A 294 12.12 -12.81 -18.12
CA ILE A 294 11.50 -12.98 -16.80
C ILE A 294 10.18 -13.73 -16.99
N LEU A 295 9.99 -14.79 -16.21
CA LEU A 295 8.77 -15.56 -16.19
C LEU A 295 7.89 -15.13 -15.01
N GLU A 296 6.64 -14.80 -15.29
CA GLU A 296 5.61 -14.54 -14.31
C GLU A 296 4.61 -15.71 -14.30
N LEU A 297 4.45 -16.35 -13.13
CA LEU A 297 3.52 -17.44 -12.90
C LEU A 297 2.27 -16.92 -12.18
N GLY A 298 1.11 -17.12 -12.79
CA GLY A 298 -0.15 -16.53 -12.31
C GLY A 298 -0.12 -15.03 -12.51
N ALA A 299 -0.03 -14.57 -13.76
CA ALA A 299 0.03 -13.14 -14.08
C ALA A 299 -1.29 -12.41 -13.79
N GLY A 300 -2.40 -13.14 -13.68
CA GLY A 300 -3.72 -12.62 -13.45
C GLY A 300 -4.07 -11.53 -14.47
N SER A 301 -4.51 -10.38 -13.98
CA SER A 301 -4.83 -9.22 -14.83
C SER A 301 -3.62 -8.31 -15.14
N GLY A 302 -2.42 -8.72 -14.74
CA GLY A 302 -1.15 -8.09 -15.07
C GLY A 302 -0.72 -6.93 -14.18
N ASN A 303 -0.97 -7.03 -12.86
CA ASN A 303 -0.53 -6.01 -11.92
C ASN A 303 0.98 -6.07 -11.66
N VAL A 304 1.59 -7.25 -11.50
CA VAL A 304 3.05 -7.40 -11.53
C VAL A 304 3.60 -7.21 -12.96
N THR A 305 2.95 -7.80 -13.97
CA THR A 305 3.37 -7.73 -15.38
C THR A 305 3.75 -6.32 -15.83
N LYS A 306 2.96 -5.28 -15.52
CA LYS A 306 3.27 -3.91 -15.96
C LYS A 306 4.60 -3.37 -15.44
N TYR A 307 4.99 -3.73 -14.22
CA TYR A 307 6.28 -3.32 -13.65
C TYR A 307 7.42 -4.11 -14.28
N LEU A 308 7.23 -5.42 -14.52
CA LEU A 308 8.19 -6.23 -15.26
C LEU A 308 8.39 -5.66 -16.68
N VAL A 309 7.31 -5.34 -17.38
CA VAL A 309 7.34 -4.75 -18.72
C VAL A 309 8.02 -3.39 -18.72
N GLN A 310 7.73 -2.52 -17.74
CA GLN A 310 8.39 -1.22 -17.61
C GLN A 310 9.89 -1.37 -17.37
N LYS A 311 10.31 -2.35 -16.56
CA LYS A 311 11.70 -2.55 -16.15
C LYS A 311 12.53 -3.29 -17.19
N PHE A 312 11.97 -4.33 -17.80
CA PHE A 312 12.71 -5.27 -18.65
C PHE A 312 12.35 -5.17 -20.15
N GLY A 313 11.26 -4.46 -20.48
CA GLY A 313 10.70 -4.40 -21.82
C GLY A 313 9.73 -5.56 -22.09
N VAL A 314 8.66 -5.26 -22.83
CA VAL A 314 7.54 -6.19 -23.06
C VAL A 314 7.95 -7.53 -23.68
N LYS A 315 8.95 -7.52 -24.57
CA LYS A 315 9.46 -8.72 -25.24
C LYS A 315 10.24 -9.64 -24.30
N ASN A 316 10.73 -9.12 -23.17
CA ASN A 316 11.55 -9.87 -22.22
C ASN A 316 10.72 -10.43 -21.05
N VAL A 317 9.40 -10.33 -21.11
CA VAL A 317 8.49 -10.84 -20.08
C VAL A 317 7.61 -11.92 -20.68
N ILE A 318 7.46 -13.02 -19.94
CA ILE A 318 6.52 -14.10 -20.24
C ILE A 318 5.50 -14.12 -19.10
N ALA A 319 4.23 -13.97 -19.45
CA ALA A 319 3.12 -14.09 -18.51
C ALA A 319 2.43 -15.43 -18.72
N LEU A 320 2.46 -16.30 -17.70
CA LEU A 320 1.71 -17.54 -17.68
C LEU A 320 0.49 -17.36 -16.79
N GLU A 321 -0.70 -17.61 -17.35
CA GLU A 321 -1.97 -17.48 -16.64
C GLU A 321 -2.90 -18.64 -17.03
N PHE A 322 -3.65 -19.15 -16.05
CA PHE A 322 -4.57 -20.26 -16.23
C PHE A 322 -5.91 -19.79 -16.81
N ASP A 323 -6.42 -18.65 -16.34
CA ASP A 323 -7.71 -18.11 -16.78
C ASP A 323 -7.62 -17.47 -18.17
N LYS A 324 -8.48 -17.94 -19.07
CA LYS A 324 -8.52 -17.50 -20.47
C LYS A 324 -8.93 -16.03 -20.63
N GLU A 325 -9.86 -15.55 -19.82
CA GLU A 325 -10.31 -14.16 -19.88
C GLU A 325 -9.21 -13.21 -19.38
N LEU A 326 -8.50 -13.58 -18.31
CA LEU A 326 -7.34 -12.84 -17.83
C LEU A 326 -6.18 -12.88 -18.83
N CYS A 327 -5.95 -14.00 -19.52
CA CYS A 327 -5.05 -14.07 -20.67
C CYS A 327 -5.42 -13.05 -21.77
N ASN A 328 -6.72 -12.91 -22.08
CA ASN A 328 -7.19 -11.92 -23.05
C ASN A 328 -6.98 -10.48 -22.55
N VAL A 329 -7.19 -10.23 -21.26
CA VAL A 329 -6.86 -8.93 -20.63
C VAL A 329 -5.38 -8.61 -20.79
N LEU A 330 -4.48 -9.56 -20.53
CA LEU A 330 -3.04 -9.39 -20.69
C LEU A 330 -2.66 -9.08 -22.15
N ARG A 331 -3.17 -9.84 -23.12
CA ARG A 331 -2.91 -9.62 -24.55
C ARG A 331 -3.39 -8.25 -25.02
N ASN A 332 -4.56 -7.81 -24.55
CA ASN A 332 -5.10 -6.49 -24.89
C ASN A 332 -4.30 -5.35 -24.24
N LYS A 333 -3.88 -5.54 -22.99
CA LYS A 333 -3.13 -4.54 -22.22
C LYS A 333 -1.67 -4.41 -22.69
N PHE A 334 -1.08 -5.51 -23.16
CA PHE A 334 0.31 -5.61 -23.60
C PHE A 334 0.40 -6.37 -24.94
N PRO A 335 0.18 -5.70 -26.10
CA PRO A 335 0.08 -6.36 -27.40
C PRO A 335 1.29 -7.22 -27.83
N ASP A 336 2.49 -6.91 -27.34
CA ASP A 336 3.73 -7.63 -27.67
C ASP A 336 4.18 -8.63 -26.58
N LEU A 337 3.37 -8.81 -25.54
CA LEU A 337 3.70 -9.69 -24.41
C LEU A 337 3.54 -11.16 -24.81
N THR A 338 4.49 -11.99 -24.40
CA THR A 338 4.32 -13.44 -24.54
C THR A 338 3.37 -13.94 -23.45
N VAL A 339 2.10 -14.13 -23.81
CA VAL A 339 1.06 -14.65 -22.90
C VAL A 339 0.80 -16.12 -23.18
N ILE A 340 1.10 -16.97 -22.20
CA ILE A 340 0.89 -18.43 -22.25
C ILE A 340 -0.32 -18.77 -21.39
N GLU A 341 -1.35 -19.32 -22.03
CA GLU A 341 -2.53 -19.86 -21.34
C GLU A 341 -2.25 -21.31 -20.90
N GLY A 342 -2.31 -21.59 -19.61
CA GLY A 342 -2.11 -22.95 -19.08
C GLY A 342 -1.86 -23.03 -17.59
N ASP A 343 -1.71 -24.27 -17.10
CA ASP A 343 -1.40 -24.55 -15.69
C ASP A 343 0.07 -24.24 -15.39
N ALA A 344 0.30 -23.44 -14.34
CA ALA A 344 1.63 -23.07 -13.90
C ALA A 344 2.45 -24.25 -13.39
N CYS A 345 1.83 -25.35 -12.96
CA CYS A 345 2.54 -26.59 -12.65
C CYS A 345 3.29 -27.15 -13.86
N ASP A 346 2.78 -26.93 -15.08
CA ASP A 346 3.30 -27.49 -16.33
C ASP A 346 4.19 -26.48 -17.08
N PHE A 347 4.66 -25.41 -16.41
CA PHE A 347 5.30 -24.28 -17.07
C PHE A 347 6.52 -24.67 -17.94
N ILE A 348 7.31 -25.66 -17.53
CA ILE A 348 8.46 -26.13 -18.32
C ILE A 348 8.00 -26.70 -19.67
N GLU A 349 6.92 -27.48 -19.70
CA GLU A 349 6.39 -28.04 -20.94
C GLU A 349 5.77 -26.95 -21.82
N LEU A 350 5.07 -26.01 -21.20
CA LEU A 350 4.47 -24.87 -21.90
C LEU A 350 5.54 -23.98 -22.54
N LEU A 351 6.64 -23.69 -21.85
CA LEU A 351 7.79 -22.96 -22.42
C LEU A 351 8.39 -23.70 -23.63
N LYS A 352 8.58 -25.03 -23.52
CA LYS A 352 9.07 -25.85 -24.64
C LYS A 352 8.14 -25.81 -25.85
N LYS A 353 6.82 -25.88 -25.64
CA LYS A 353 5.82 -25.76 -26.72
C LYS A 353 5.92 -24.40 -27.44
N GLN A 354 6.26 -23.34 -26.71
CA GLN A 354 6.51 -22.01 -27.26
C GLN A 354 7.93 -21.81 -27.81
N LYS A 355 8.76 -22.86 -27.85
CA LYS A 355 10.16 -22.84 -28.28
C LYS A 355 11.03 -21.87 -27.47
N ILE A 356 10.69 -21.67 -26.20
CA ILE A 356 11.46 -20.88 -25.25
C ILE A 356 12.38 -21.83 -24.51
N LEU A 357 13.68 -21.57 -24.56
CA LEU A 357 14.69 -22.40 -23.92
C LEU A 357 14.74 -22.07 -22.42
N LEU A 358 14.94 -23.09 -21.58
CA LEU A 358 14.94 -22.90 -20.14
C LEU A 358 16.07 -21.97 -19.69
N ASP A 359 17.25 -22.01 -20.32
CA ASP A 359 18.42 -21.17 -20.00
C ASP A 359 18.22 -19.67 -20.28
N GLN A 360 17.19 -19.32 -21.06
CA GLN A 360 16.76 -17.94 -21.29
C GLN A 360 16.05 -17.34 -20.07
N ILE A 361 15.51 -18.16 -19.15
CA ILE A 361 14.82 -17.66 -17.96
C ILE A 361 15.86 -17.14 -16.97
N LYS A 362 15.82 -15.83 -16.66
CA LYS A 362 16.74 -15.14 -15.74
C LYS A 362 16.13 -14.79 -14.39
N GLY A 363 14.83 -14.97 -14.24
CA GLY A 363 14.13 -14.79 -12.97
C GLY A 363 12.68 -15.25 -13.08
N ILE A 364 12.10 -15.67 -11.95
CA ILE A 364 10.71 -16.11 -11.86
C ILE A 364 10.00 -15.29 -10.77
N VAL A 365 8.85 -14.70 -11.10
CA VAL A 365 7.91 -14.16 -10.11
C VAL A 365 6.67 -15.04 -10.08
N SER A 366 6.10 -15.27 -8.90
CA SER A 366 4.80 -15.93 -8.76
C SER A 366 3.87 -15.13 -7.85
N THR A 367 2.61 -15.02 -8.27
CA THR A 367 1.50 -14.57 -7.41
C THR A 367 0.48 -15.68 -7.14
N LEU A 368 0.84 -16.93 -7.47
CA LEU A 368 -0.08 -18.06 -7.39
C LEU A 368 -0.63 -18.26 -5.97
N PRO A 369 -1.94 -18.54 -5.83
CA PRO A 369 -2.57 -18.87 -4.57
C PRO A 369 -2.23 -20.30 -4.12
N LEU A 370 -1.04 -20.53 -3.58
CA LEU A 370 -0.56 -21.90 -3.30
C LEU A 370 -1.47 -22.74 -2.37
N SER A 371 -2.35 -22.10 -1.59
CA SER A 371 -3.31 -22.78 -0.71
C SER A 371 -4.41 -23.57 -1.44
N ILE A 372 -4.66 -23.30 -2.72
CA ILE A 372 -5.67 -24.05 -3.50
C ILE A 372 -5.09 -25.24 -4.27
N PHE A 373 -3.77 -25.43 -4.25
CA PHE A 373 -3.11 -26.51 -4.97
C PHE A 373 -3.24 -27.83 -4.20
N SER A 374 -3.47 -28.93 -4.93
CA SER A 374 -3.30 -30.26 -4.35
C SER A 374 -1.82 -30.48 -4.00
N GLN A 375 -1.56 -31.40 -3.07
CA GLN A 375 -0.17 -31.74 -2.70
C GLN A 375 0.65 -32.19 -3.92
N GLU A 376 0.04 -32.97 -4.82
CA GLU A 376 0.66 -33.46 -6.06
C GLU A 376 1.06 -32.30 -6.98
N LYS A 377 0.14 -31.36 -7.22
CA LYS A 377 0.39 -30.19 -8.07
C LYS A 377 1.43 -29.25 -7.45
N LEU A 378 1.41 -29.06 -6.13
CA LEU A 378 2.42 -28.26 -5.44
C LEU A 378 3.81 -28.92 -5.50
N GLN A 379 3.89 -30.25 -5.35
CA GLN A 379 5.14 -31.01 -5.52
C GLN A 379 5.69 -30.89 -6.94
N GLU A 380 4.83 -30.98 -7.95
CA GLU A 380 5.21 -30.81 -9.35
C GLU A 380 5.73 -29.40 -9.64
N LEU A 381 5.00 -28.37 -9.20
CA LEU A 381 5.44 -26.97 -9.31
C LEU A 381 6.82 -26.78 -8.67
N ASN A 382 7.01 -27.28 -7.45
CA ASN A 382 8.27 -27.16 -6.70
C ASN A 382 9.42 -27.89 -7.38
N LYS A 383 9.19 -29.10 -7.90
CA LYS A 383 10.19 -29.82 -8.70
C LYS A 383 10.63 -29.02 -9.93
N ASN A 384 9.68 -28.42 -10.64
CA ASN A 384 9.95 -27.63 -11.83
C ASN A 384 10.70 -26.32 -11.48
N LEU A 385 10.27 -25.61 -10.43
CA LEU A 385 10.98 -24.45 -9.89
C LEU A 385 12.41 -24.78 -9.48
N ALA A 386 12.61 -25.84 -8.69
CA ALA A 386 13.93 -26.26 -8.24
C ALA A 386 14.89 -26.56 -9.41
N THR A 387 14.37 -27.15 -10.49
CA THR A 387 15.14 -27.44 -11.70
C THR A 387 15.67 -26.15 -12.32
N VAL A 388 14.79 -25.18 -12.59
CA VAL A 388 15.17 -23.93 -13.27
C VAL A 388 16.03 -23.03 -12.39
N ILE A 389 15.70 -22.91 -11.10
CA ILE A 389 16.50 -22.12 -10.13
C ILE A 389 17.94 -22.60 -10.10
N LYS A 390 18.16 -23.92 -10.02
CA LYS A 390 19.51 -24.51 -9.93
C LYS A 390 20.27 -24.42 -11.25
N GLN A 391 19.62 -24.76 -12.37
CA GLN A 391 20.26 -24.76 -13.69
C GLN A 391 20.72 -23.36 -14.08
N ASN A 392 19.88 -22.36 -13.86
CA ASN A 392 20.13 -21.01 -14.36
C ASN A 392 20.75 -20.08 -13.30
N LYS A 393 20.84 -20.52 -12.04
CA LYS A 393 21.30 -19.73 -10.88
C LYS A 393 20.49 -18.43 -10.71
N ILE A 394 19.17 -18.53 -10.86
CA ILE A 394 18.26 -17.39 -10.83
C ILE A 394 17.57 -17.23 -9.47
N ARG A 395 16.81 -16.14 -9.35
CA ARG A 395 15.88 -15.92 -8.24
C ARG A 395 14.48 -16.33 -8.61
N PHE A 396 13.82 -16.94 -7.63
CA PHE A 396 12.38 -17.12 -7.60
C PHE A 396 11.80 -16.25 -6.49
N VAL A 397 10.81 -15.41 -6.83
CA VAL A 397 10.19 -14.48 -5.89
C VAL A 397 8.69 -14.74 -5.83
N GLU A 398 8.16 -14.88 -4.62
CA GLU A 398 6.73 -15.00 -4.35
C GLU A 398 6.34 -14.13 -3.16
N TYR A 399 5.05 -13.89 -2.96
CA TYR A 399 4.55 -13.26 -1.73
C TYR A 399 3.50 -14.13 -1.06
N ARG A 400 3.35 -13.95 0.25
CA ARG A 400 2.29 -14.58 1.05
C ARG A 400 1.79 -13.65 2.13
N PHE A 401 0.50 -13.71 2.42
CA PHE A 401 -0.07 -13.01 3.57
C PHE A 401 0.37 -13.70 4.89
N LEU A 402 0.92 -12.93 5.82
CA LEU A 402 1.39 -13.45 7.12
C LEU A 402 0.32 -14.22 7.91
N PRO A 403 -0.95 -13.78 7.97
CA PRO A 403 -1.97 -14.53 8.72
C PRO A 403 -2.25 -15.94 8.17
N PHE A 404 -1.86 -16.22 6.92
CA PHE A 404 -2.10 -17.50 6.24
C PHE A 404 -0.80 -18.32 6.06
N LEU A 405 0.31 -17.87 6.64
CA LEU A 405 1.59 -18.58 6.64
C LEU A 405 1.59 -19.69 7.70
N LEU A 406 0.92 -20.80 7.39
CA LEU A 406 0.87 -21.98 8.27
C LEU A 406 2.16 -22.81 8.20
N GLU A 407 2.76 -22.93 7.01
CA GLU A 407 3.93 -23.76 6.76
C GLU A 407 4.96 -23.02 5.91
N LYS A 408 6.24 -23.38 6.11
CA LYS A 408 7.34 -22.88 5.29
C LYS A 408 7.27 -23.52 3.90
N HIS A 409 7.38 -22.71 2.85
CA HIS A 409 7.53 -23.26 1.51
C HIS A 409 8.89 -23.97 1.37
N ASN A 410 8.87 -25.25 1.04
CA ASN A 410 10.07 -25.96 0.62
C ASN A 410 10.00 -26.24 -0.88
N ILE A 411 10.84 -25.54 -1.65
CA ILE A 411 10.93 -25.70 -3.11
C ILE A 411 11.64 -27.03 -3.47
N GLY A 412 12.50 -27.54 -2.59
CA GLY A 412 13.23 -28.79 -2.78
C GLY A 412 14.73 -28.66 -2.55
N ASP A 413 15.43 -29.79 -2.60
CA ASP A 413 16.85 -29.87 -2.24
C ASP A 413 17.75 -28.99 -3.14
N GLY A 414 18.63 -28.23 -2.50
CA GLY A 414 19.57 -27.32 -3.16
C GLY A 414 19.01 -25.94 -3.48
N VAL A 415 17.80 -25.62 -3.01
CA VAL A 415 17.19 -24.28 -3.08
C VAL A 415 16.88 -23.78 -1.66
N GLU A 416 17.31 -22.57 -1.36
CA GLU A 416 17.13 -21.95 -0.04
C GLU A 416 16.45 -20.58 -0.15
N GLU A 417 15.70 -20.24 0.90
CA GLU A 417 15.18 -18.89 1.11
C GLU A 417 16.35 -17.96 1.48
N ILE A 418 16.54 -16.90 0.71
CA ILE A 418 17.45 -15.80 1.05
C ILE A 418 16.80 -15.00 2.19
N LYS A 419 17.45 -14.97 3.36
CA LYS A 419 16.98 -14.20 4.52
C LYS A 419 17.48 -12.75 4.44
N ASP A 420 16.88 -11.94 3.58
CA ASP A 420 17.04 -10.48 3.66
C ASP A 420 15.98 -9.90 4.60
N THR A 421 16.37 -9.59 5.82
CA THR A 421 15.44 -9.14 6.86
C THR A 421 14.91 -7.72 6.65
N LYS A 422 15.56 -6.89 5.81
CA LYS A 422 15.24 -5.46 5.73
C LYS A 422 14.10 -5.15 4.75
N ASN A 423 13.91 -5.97 3.72
CA ASN A 423 13.06 -5.63 2.56
C ASN A 423 12.00 -6.70 2.22
N GLN A 424 11.61 -7.54 3.18
CA GLN A 424 10.72 -8.68 2.90
C GLN A 424 9.30 -8.53 3.42
N ILE A 425 8.98 -7.58 4.30
CA ILE A 425 7.62 -7.45 4.87
C ILE A 425 6.97 -6.12 4.50
N PHE A 426 5.75 -6.20 3.99
CA PHE A 426 4.95 -5.11 3.44
C PHE A 426 3.50 -5.22 3.93
N VAL A 427 2.64 -4.26 3.57
CA VAL A 427 1.20 -4.31 3.84
C VAL A 427 0.44 -4.25 2.51
N SER A 428 -0.27 -5.33 2.21
CA SER A 428 -1.21 -5.37 1.08
C SER A 428 -2.52 -4.70 1.46
N SER A 429 -3.06 -3.92 0.53
CA SER A 429 -4.44 -3.40 0.60
C SER A 429 -4.77 -2.74 1.95
N ALA A 430 -3.81 -1.98 2.47
CA ALA A 430 -3.87 -1.23 3.73
C ALA A 430 -3.95 -2.02 5.05
N ILE A 431 -4.19 -3.34 5.04
CA ILE A 431 -4.49 -4.06 6.28
C ILE A 431 -3.74 -5.40 6.42
N LEU A 432 -3.40 -6.08 5.32
CA LEU A 432 -2.86 -7.44 5.41
C LEU A 432 -1.33 -7.42 5.35
N PRO A 433 -0.64 -7.78 6.45
CA PRO A 433 0.80 -7.90 6.41
C PRO A 433 1.17 -9.03 5.45
N THR A 434 2.10 -8.74 4.55
CA THR A 434 2.52 -9.60 3.46
C THR A 434 4.03 -9.77 3.52
N LYS A 435 4.51 -11.01 3.36
CA LYS A 435 5.94 -11.31 3.25
C LYS A 435 6.26 -11.71 1.83
N VAL A 436 7.28 -11.09 1.26
CA VAL A 436 7.93 -11.50 0.02
C VAL A 436 9.05 -12.49 0.36
N PHE A 437 9.07 -13.61 -0.34
CA PHE A 437 10.09 -14.65 -0.23
C PHE A 437 10.94 -14.63 -1.48
N ILE A 438 12.24 -14.82 -1.29
CA ILE A 438 13.21 -14.93 -2.37
C ILE A 438 13.92 -16.26 -2.20
N PHE A 439 13.91 -17.08 -3.23
CA PHE A 439 14.57 -18.37 -3.27
C PHE A 439 15.68 -18.37 -4.31
N ALA A 440 16.81 -18.98 -3.99
CA ALA A 440 17.94 -19.17 -4.89
C ALA A 440 18.68 -20.48 -4.57
N ALA A 441 19.60 -20.88 -5.45
CA ALA A 441 20.43 -22.05 -5.21
C ALA A 441 21.34 -21.86 -3.97
N THR A 442 21.57 -22.92 -3.19
CA THR A 442 22.35 -22.90 -1.92
C THR A 442 23.78 -22.35 -2.05
N ASN A 443 24.37 -22.42 -3.24
CA ASN A 443 25.73 -21.90 -3.46
C ASN A 443 25.76 -20.37 -3.66
N THR A 444 24.61 -19.76 -3.96
CA THR A 444 24.49 -18.32 -4.22
C THR A 444 24.24 -17.52 -2.93
N THR A 445 23.65 -18.14 -1.90
CA THR A 445 23.32 -17.51 -0.61
C THR A 445 24.55 -17.12 0.23
N LYS A 446 25.70 -17.78 0.05
CA LYS A 446 26.92 -17.51 0.84
C LYS A 446 27.59 -16.16 0.53
N ASN A 447 27.28 -15.52 -0.60
CA ASN A 447 27.87 -14.23 -0.98
C ASN A 447 27.01 -13.00 -0.61
N ILE A 448 25.88 -13.19 0.08
CA ILE A 448 24.86 -12.14 0.29
C ILE A 448 24.88 -11.59 1.73
N ILE A 449 25.68 -12.16 2.63
CA ILE A 449 25.83 -11.69 4.02
C ILE A 449 27.23 -11.09 4.20
N LEU A 450 27.45 -9.88 3.66
CA LEU A 450 28.50 -8.97 4.11
C LEU A 450 27.98 -7.53 4.10
#